data_AF-A0A7W1N9L8-F1
#
_entry.id   AF-A0A7W1N9L8-F1
#
_cell.length_a   1.000
_cell.length_b   1.000
_cell.length_c   1.000
_cell.angle_alpha   90.00
_cell.angle_beta   90.00
_cell.angle_gamma   90.00
#
_symmetry.space_group_name_H-M   'P 1'
#
loop_
_entity.id
_entity.type
_entity.pdbx_description
1 polymer ?
#
loop_
_entity_poly.entity_id
_entity_poly.type
_entity_poly.pdbx_seq_one_letter_code
_entity_poly.pdbx_strand_id
1 'polypeptide(L)'
;MTVRIPKPTATTCASVAGVLVALIGLLVLVGWAVGSPALVQILPQFVPMRVNTALGLLVAGLGLIAAARERRAHLAVAVAAVLAIALTTVVQYVVGFDYPWDGIAIAAAAPGPTATRMAANTALCFLLTGIALAAYAWRGAEAWRATAVAIAGGLVLAASFLAICGYVAALPHLYGWGHYTRMALHTAIGLALIGGGLIALAGVRGVERTSVRALRRRILALAVAGVTAAAMVGSTLGILPLSAELQRATRTRLAEHVAFKAHALA
;
A
#
# COMPACT_ATOMS: atom_id res chain seq x y z
N MET A 1 26.36 20.30 -8.99
CA MET A 1 25.66 21.61 -8.91
C MET A 1 24.38 21.42 -8.11
N THR A 2 24.41 21.74 -6.82
CA THR A 2 23.37 21.46 -5.81
C THR A 2 22.22 22.46 -5.88
N VAL A 3 21.32 22.34 -6.86
CA VAL A 3 20.15 23.23 -6.90
C VAL A 3 19.13 22.77 -5.84
N ARG A 4 19.04 23.49 -4.71
CA ARG A 4 18.03 23.23 -3.65
C ARG A 4 16.62 23.53 -4.18
N ILE A 5 15.63 22.69 -3.86
CA ILE A 5 14.22 23.09 -4.02
C ILE A 5 14.00 24.26 -3.04
N PRO A 6 13.30 25.34 -3.45
CA PRO A 6 12.94 26.38 -2.51
C PRO A 6 12.24 25.74 -1.31
N LYS A 7 12.80 25.89 -0.11
CA LYS A 7 12.21 25.37 1.13
C LYS A 7 10.67 25.57 1.20
N PRO A 8 10.11 26.76 0.88
CA PRO A 8 8.67 26.98 1.00
C PRO A 8 7.82 26.11 0.08
N THR A 9 8.28 25.75 -1.13
CA THR A 9 7.45 24.95 -2.05
C THR A 9 7.40 23.48 -1.60
N ALA A 10 8.53 22.92 -1.15
CA ALA A 10 8.59 21.55 -0.68
C ALA A 10 7.78 21.32 0.61
N THR A 11 7.85 22.24 1.57
CA THR A 11 7.03 22.16 2.80
C THR A 11 5.55 22.34 2.52
N THR A 12 5.18 23.17 1.54
CA THR A 12 3.79 23.31 1.10
C THR A 12 3.28 22.03 0.46
N CYS A 13 4.04 21.39 -0.45
CA CYS A 13 3.66 20.11 -1.03
C CYS A 13 3.44 19.03 0.04
N ALA A 14 4.36 18.92 1.01
CA ALA A 14 4.22 17.98 2.12
C ALA A 14 3.00 18.27 3.00
N SER A 15 2.71 19.55 3.26
CA SER A 15 1.53 19.96 4.03
C SER A 15 0.22 19.64 3.31
N VAL A 16 0.13 19.94 2.01
CA VAL A 16 -1.06 19.65 1.20
C VAL A 16 -1.30 18.14 1.13
N ALA A 17 -0.25 17.35 0.88
CA ALA A 17 -0.34 15.89 0.91
C ALA A 17 -0.83 15.40 2.28
N GLY A 18 -0.27 15.93 3.37
CA GLY A 18 -0.68 15.58 4.73
C GLY A 18 -2.14 15.91 5.03
N VAL A 19 -2.65 17.06 4.57
CA VAL A 19 -4.06 17.45 4.72
C VAL A 19 -4.98 16.49 3.96
N LEU A 20 -4.69 16.23 2.68
CA LEU A 20 -5.50 15.31 1.87
C LEU A 20 -5.55 13.91 2.48
N VAL A 21 -4.40 13.40 2.93
CA VAL A 21 -4.28 12.09 3.58
C VAL A 21 -5.07 12.05 4.90
N ALA A 22 -4.97 13.09 5.72
CA ALA A 22 -5.71 13.19 6.96
C ALA A 22 -7.23 13.22 6.72
N LEU A 23 -7.68 13.96 5.70
CA LEU A 23 -9.08 14.02 5.30
C LEU A 23 -9.60 12.66 4.81
N ILE A 24 -8.82 11.92 4.00
CA ILE A 24 -9.19 10.56 3.57
C ILE A 24 -9.38 9.65 4.79
N GLY A 25 -8.42 9.66 5.73
CA GLY A 25 -8.52 8.85 6.96
C GLY A 25 -9.74 9.24 7.80
N LEU A 26 -9.94 10.54 8.02
CA LEU A 26 -11.09 11.04 8.77
C LEU A 26 -12.44 10.67 8.13
N LEU A 27 -12.56 10.80 6.81
CA LEU A 27 -13.78 10.48 6.08
C LEU A 27 -14.18 9.01 6.27
N VAL A 28 -13.20 8.10 6.20
CA VAL A 28 -13.45 6.67 6.40
C VAL A 28 -13.78 6.34 7.86
N LEU A 29 -13.13 7.01 8.82
CA LEU A 29 -13.48 6.87 10.24
C LEU A 29 -14.93 7.31 10.51
N VAL A 30 -15.36 8.42 9.92
CA VAL A 30 -16.77 8.87 9.97
C VAL A 30 -17.68 7.83 9.28
N GLY A 31 -17.25 7.28 8.14
CA GLY A 31 -17.95 6.22 7.43
C GLY A 31 -18.25 5.01 8.31
N TRP A 32 -17.25 4.56 9.08
CA TRP A 32 -17.43 3.49 10.05
C TRP A 32 -18.32 3.89 11.22
N ALA A 33 -18.19 5.10 11.76
CA ALA A 33 -18.99 5.58 12.88
C ALA A 33 -20.49 5.67 12.54
N VAL A 34 -20.82 6.07 11.31
CA VAL A 34 -22.21 6.19 10.82
C VAL A 34 -22.71 4.91 10.14
N GLY A 35 -21.84 3.91 9.96
CA GLY A 35 -22.18 2.65 9.28
C GLY A 35 -22.47 2.81 7.79
N SER A 36 -21.86 3.79 7.11
CA SER A 36 -22.08 4.08 5.69
C SER A 36 -21.05 3.38 4.79
N PRO A 37 -21.44 2.36 3.99
CA PRO A 37 -20.50 1.68 3.09
C PRO A 37 -19.89 2.62 2.04
N ALA A 38 -20.64 3.64 1.58
CA ALA A 38 -20.20 4.58 0.55
C ALA A 38 -19.00 5.44 0.99
N LEU A 39 -18.82 5.63 2.30
CA LEU A 39 -17.67 6.37 2.84
C LEU A 39 -16.47 5.48 3.12
N VAL A 40 -16.68 4.17 3.23
CA VAL A 40 -15.67 3.17 3.59
C VAL A 40 -15.15 2.42 2.36
N GLN A 41 -15.92 2.38 1.27
CA GLN A 41 -15.53 1.79 0.00
C GLN A 41 -15.82 2.75 -1.16
N ILE A 42 -14.94 2.80 -2.15
CA ILE A 42 -15.15 3.64 -3.35
C ILE A 42 -16.19 3.01 -4.28
N LEU A 43 -16.11 1.69 -4.48
CA LEU A 43 -17.03 0.93 -5.34
C LEU A 43 -17.42 -0.39 -4.66
N PRO A 44 -18.63 -0.92 -4.90
CA PRO A 44 -19.10 -2.17 -4.26
C PRO A 44 -18.23 -3.40 -4.49
N GLN A 45 -17.55 -3.47 -5.63
CA GLN A 45 -16.62 -4.57 -5.96
C GLN A 45 -15.23 -4.40 -5.33
N PHE A 46 -14.93 -3.25 -4.72
CA PHE A 46 -13.63 -2.98 -4.11
C PHE A 46 -13.66 -3.26 -2.62
N VAL A 47 -12.48 -3.58 -2.09
CA VAL A 47 -12.34 -3.87 -0.66
C VAL A 47 -12.53 -2.59 0.16
N PRO A 48 -13.34 -2.63 1.23
CA PRO A 48 -13.50 -1.50 2.15
C PRO A 48 -12.19 -1.22 2.90
N MET A 49 -11.91 0.05 3.21
CA MET A 49 -10.77 0.41 4.06
C MET A 49 -11.07 0.11 5.53
N ARG A 50 -10.12 -0.51 6.20
CA ARG A 50 -10.22 -0.88 7.62
C ARG A 50 -10.02 0.33 8.53
N VAL A 51 -10.62 0.27 9.74
CA VAL A 51 -10.53 1.35 10.74
C VAL A 51 -9.08 1.66 11.13
N ASN A 52 -8.27 0.63 11.39
CA ASN A 52 -6.84 0.79 11.71
C ASN A 52 -6.06 1.43 10.55
N THR A 53 -6.37 1.09 9.30
CA THR A 53 -5.80 1.74 8.11
C THR A 53 -6.20 3.21 8.05
N ALA A 54 -7.48 3.53 8.28
CA ALA A 54 -7.99 4.90 8.27
C ALA A 54 -7.35 5.77 9.37
N LEU A 55 -7.21 5.20 10.57
CA LEU A 55 -6.48 5.83 11.67
C LEU A 55 -5.01 6.04 11.32
N GLY A 56 -4.36 5.03 10.73
CA GLY A 56 -2.98 5.12 10.23
C GLY A 56 -2.78 6.25 9.22
N LEU A 57 -3.70 6.41 8.26
CA LEU A 57 -3.68 7.54 7.33
C LEU A 57 -3.86 8.87 8.06
N LEU A 58 -4.84 8.96 8.96
CA LEU A 58 -5.09 10.18 9.73
C LEU A 58 -3.83 10.63 10.49
N VAL A 59 -3.23 9.74 11.27
CA VAL A 59 -2.05 10.09 12.08
C VAL A 59 -0.80 10.32 11.21
N ALA A 60 -0.62 9.60 10.11
CA ALA A 60 0.48 9.83 9.17
C ALA A 60 0.36 11.18 8.45
N GLY A 61 -0.86 11.56 8.04
CA GLY A 61 -1.17 12.86 7.44
C GLY A 61 -0.90 14.01 8.41
N LEU A 62 -1.34 13.88 9.67
CA LEU A 62 -1.00 14.82 10.75
C LEU A 62 0.52 14.89 11.00
N GLY A 63 1.22 13.76 10.90
CA GLY A 63 2.68 13.68 10.99
C GLY A 63 3.37 14.48 9.88
N LEU A 64 2.92 14.37 8.63
CA LEU A 64 3.44 15.17 7.51
C LEU A 64 3.21 16.68 7.71
N ILE A 65 2.02 17.07 8.17
CA ILE A 65 1.71 18.47 8.49
C ILE A 65 2.62 18.98 9.61
N ALA A 66 2.78 18.19 10.68
CA ALA A 66 3.63 18.55 11.81
C ALA A 66 5.10 18.66 11.40
N ALA A 67 5.59 17.76 10.55
CA ALA A 67 6.94 17.82 9.99
C ALA A 67 7.15 19.06 9.14
N ALA A 68 6.22 19.38 8.24
CA ALA A 68 6.30 20.53 7.35
C ALA A 68 6.21 21.88 8.09
N ARG A 69 5.50 21.91 9.22
CA ARG A 69 5.37 23.09 10.10
C ARG A 69 6.39 23.11 11.24
N GLU A 70 7.35 22.20 11.24
CA GLU A 70 8.39 22.05 12.27
C GLU A 70 7.87 21.88 13.72
N ARG A 71 6.63 21.37 13.86
CA ARG A 71 5.96 21.14 15.13
C ARG A 71 6.40 19.82 15.78
N ARG A 72 7.56 19.84 16.43
CA ARG A 72 8.26 18.63 16.95
C ARG A 72 7.43 17.76 17.89
N ALA A 73 6.71 18.35 18.84
CA ALA A 73 5.91 17.59 19.81
C ALA A 73 4.80 16.79 19.09
N HIS A 74 4.05 17.46 18.20
CA HIS A 74 3.01 16.81 17.39
C HIS A 74 3.59 15.75 16.45
N LEU A 75 4.76 16.00 15.87
CA LEU A 75 5.46 15.01 15.04
C LEU A 75 5.86 13.77 15.83
N ALA A 76 6.38 13.93 17.05
CA ALA A 76 6.76 12.80 17.90
C ALA A 76 5.54 11.92 18.26
N VAL A 77 4.41 12.54 18.61
CA VAL A 77 3.15 11.82 18.86
C VAL A 77 2.68 11.08 17.61
N ALA A 78 2.70 11.73 16.45
CA ALA A 78 2.31 11.10 15.18
C ALA A 78 3.22 9.92 14.82
N VAL A 79 4.54 10.06 15.01
CA VAL A 79 5.52 8.98 14.80
C VAL A 79 5.21 7.78 15.69
N ALA A 80 5.01 8.01 16.99
CA ALA A 80 4.69 6.95 17.93
C ALA A 80 3.38 6.24 17.56
N ALA A 81 2.34 7.00 17.19
CA ALA A 81 1.05 6.44 16.79
C ALA A 81 1.14 5.61 15.50
N VAL A 82 1.79 6.13 14.46
CA VAL A 82 1.98 5.40 13.18
C VAL A 82 2.74 4.10 13.39
N LEU A 83 3.83 4.14 14.16
CA LEU A 83 4.64 2.96 14.45
C LEU A 83 3.85 1.95 15.29
N ALA A 84 3.10 2.39 16.31
CA ALA A 84 2.29 1.51 17.12
C ALA A 84 1.23 0.77 16.28
N ILE A 85 0.51 1.49 15.41
CA ILE A 85 -0.49 0.90 14.51
C ILE A 85 0.16 -0.11 13.57
N ALA A 86 1.27 0.27 12.92
CA ALA A 86 1.96 -0.60 11.98
C ALA A 86 2.53 -1.86 12.64
N LEU A 87 3.21 -1.70 13.79
CA LEU A 87 3.82 -2.81 14.52
C LEU A 87 2.77 -3.78 15.06
N THR A 88 1.64 -3.27 15.56
CA THR A 88 0.54 -4.14 16.03
C THR A 88 0.09 -5.07 14.91
N THR A 89 -0.14 -4.54 13.70
CA THR A 89 -0.53 -5.36 12.56
C THR A 89 0.57 -6.31 12.10
N VAL A 90 1.83 -5.90 12.10
CA VAL A 90 2.95 -6.79 11.76
C VAL A 90 3.04 -7.95 12.75
N VAL A 91 2.91 -7.68 14.04
CA VAL A 91 2.91 -8.70 15.09
C VAL A 91 1.72 -9.65 14.92
N GLN A 92 0.53 -9.15 14.59
CA GLN A 92 -0.62 -10.01 14.26
C GLN A 92 -0.34 -10.99 13.12
N TYR A 93 0.37 -10.55 12.08
CA TYR A 93 0.75 -11.43 10.97
C TYR A 93 1.83 -12.46 11.35
N VAL A 94 2.79 -12.10 12.20
CA VAL A 94 3.88 -12.99 12.61
C VAL A 94 3.42 -14.01 13.64
N VAL A 95 2.65 -13.57 14.64
CA VAL A 95 2.19 -14.39 15.77
C VAL A 95 0.92 -15.16 15.42
N GLY A 96 0.17 -14.71 14.41
CA GLY A 96 -1.08 -15.35 13.97
C GLY A 96 -2.30 -15.02 14.84
N PHE A 97 -2.18 -14.12 15.83
CA PHE A 97 -3.27 -13.76 16.75
C PHE A 97 -4.18 -12.66 16.18
N ASP A 98 -5.50 -12.80 16.37
CA ASP A 98 -6.53 -11.80 16.03
C ASP A 98 -6.88 -10.94 17.24
N TYR A 99 -6.87 -9.61 17.10
CA TYR A 99 -7.26 -8.74 18.21
C TYR A 99 -8.79 -8.62 18.26
N PRO A 100 -9.44 -8.64 19.44
CA PRO A 100 -10.90 -8.56 19.54
C PRO A 100 -11.49 -7.29 18.90
N TRP A 101 -10.71 -6.21 18.88
CA TRP A 101 -11.10 -4.91 18.34
C TRP A 101 -11.08 -4.85 16.82
N ASP A 102 -10.41 -5.81 16.16
CA ASP A 102 -10.43 -5.94 14.69
C ASP A 102 -11.85 -6.29 14.17
N GLY A 103 -12.75 -6.75 15.05
CA GLY A 103 -14.15 -7.07 14.77
C GLY A 103 -15.18 -5.99 15.10
N ILE A 104 -14.80 -4.85 15.68
CA ILE A 104 -15.77 -3.81 16.13
C ILE A 104 -16.39 -3.04 14.95
N ALA A 105 -15.83 -3.19 13.75
CA ALA A 105 -16.30 -2.58 12.52
C ALA A 105 -17.06 -3.61 11.64
N ILE A 106 -18.26 -3.98 12.10
CA ILE A 106 -19.39 -4.64 11.39
C ILE A 106 -19.05 -5.83 10.45
N ALA A 107 -19.67 -6.95 10.78
CA ALA A 107 -19.67 -8.28 10.15
C ALA A 107 -20.12 -8.39 8.67
N ALA A 108 -20.05 -7.35 7.83
CA ALA A 108 -20.78 -7.33 6.55
C ALA A 108 -19.98 -7.56 5.25
N ALA A 109 -18.65 -7.62 5.22
CA ALA A 109 -17.94 -7.47 3.93
C ALA A 109 -16.97 -8.56 3.44
N ALA A 110 -16.62 -9.59 4.22
CA ALA A 110 -15.89 -10.74 3.65
C ALA A 110 -15.88 -11.95 4.60
N PRO A 111 -16.24 -13.17 4.14
CA PRO A 111 -15.99 -14.39 4.90
C PRO A 111 -14.49 -14.73 4.92
N GLY A 112 -13.94 -14.98 6.11
CA GLY A 112 -12.58 -15.52 6.29
C GLY A 112 -11.89 -15.06 7.59
N PRO A 113 -11.03 -15.89 8.22
CA PRO A 113 -10.38 -15.59 9.51
C PRO A 113 -9.38 -14.42 9.46
N THR A 114 -8.89 -14.03 8.27
CA THR A 114 -8.01 -12.85 8.11
C THR A 114 -8.77 -11.57 7.76
N ALA A 115 -10.10 -11.62 7.62
CA ALA A 115 -10.94 -10.58 7.01
C ALA A 115 -11.10 -9.29 7.84
N THR A 116 -10.42 -9.15 8.98
CA THR A 116 -10.52 -8.00 9.88
C THR A 116 -9.24 -7.15 9.92
N ARG A 117 -8.12 -7.67 9.42
CA ARG A 117 -6.79 -7.07 9.56
C ARG A 117 -6.49 -6.01 8.49
N MET A 118 -5.64 -5.03 8.83
CA MET A 118 -5.04 -4.15 7.83
C MET A 118 -4.13 -4.97 6.91
N ALA A 119 -4.14 -4.70 5.61
CA ALA A 119 -3.30 -5.42 4.65
C ALA A 119 -1.81 -5.37 5.00
N ALA A 120 -1.11 -6.50 4.87
CA ALA A 120 0.31 -6.62 5.23
C ALA A 120 1.18 -5.60 4.48
N ASN A 121 0.95 -5.40 3.19
CA ASN A 121 1.64 -4.40 2.39
C ASN A 121 1.37 -2.95 2.87
N THR A 122 0.14 -2.66 3.31
CA THR A 122 -0.23 -1.38 3.94
C THR A 122 0.50 -1.19 5.27
N ALA A 123 0.56 -2.22 6.12
CA ALA A 123 1.27 -2.19 7.40
C ALA A 123 2.76 -1.88 7.21
N LEU A 124 3.40 -2.53 6.25
CA LEU A 124 4.79 -2.27 5.89
C LEU A 124 5.00 -0.83 5.38
N CYS A 125 4.07 -0.30 4.58
CA CYS A 125 4.12 1.09 4.13
C CYS A 125 4.00 2.08 5.30
N PHE A 126 3.13 1.81 6.28
CA PHE A 126 3.04 2.63 7.49
C PHE A 126 4.28 2.51 8.37
N LEU A 127 4.86 1.31 8.50
CA LEU A 127 6.11 1.11 9.23
C LEU A 127 7.24 1.95 8.62
N LEU A 128 7.41 1.88 7.29
CA LEU A 128 8.37 2.71 6.56
C LEU A 128 8.08 4.21 6.74
N THR A 129 6.81 4.60 6.72
CA THR A 129 6.39 5.99 6.94
C THR A 129 6.75 6.47 8.34
N GLY A 130 6.47 5.69 9.38
CA GLY A 130 6.83 6.01 10.76
C GLY A 130 8.34 6.13 10.96
N ILE A 131 9.13 5.21 10.39
CA ILE A 131 10.59 5.26 10.41
C ILE A 131 11.11 6.52 9.69
N ALA A 132 10.54 6.87 8.53
CA ALA A 132 10.92 8.06 7.78
C ALA A 132 10.60 9.35 8.57
N LEU A 133 9.42 9.43 9.17
CA LEU A 133 9.04 10.57 10.01
C LEU A 133 9.91 10.66 11.28
N ALA A 134 10.29 9.53 11.88
CA ALA A 134 11.21 9.50 13.01
C ALA A 134 12.62 10.00 12.62
N ALA A 135 13.14 9.52 11.48
CA ALA A 135 14.40 9.97 10.91
C ALA A 135 14.37 11.47 10.57
N TYR A 136 13.21 11.98 10.13
CA TYR A 136 13.00 13.41 9.95
C TYR A 136 12.90 14.16 11.29
N ALA A 137 12.24 13.64 12.31
CA ALA A 137 12.02 14.36 13.58
C ALA A 137 13.31 14.64 14.37
N TRP A 138 14.28 13.74 14.28
CA TRP A 138 15.40 13.71 15.20
C TRP A 138 16.49 14.74 14.84
N ARG A 139 17.16 15.29 15.85
CA ARG A 139 18.12 16.41 15.74
C ARG A 139 19.40 15.99 14.99
N GLY A 140 19.98 16.90 14.20
CA GLY A 140 21.18 16.65 13.40
C GLY A 140 20.86 16.49 11.90
N ALA A 141 21.42 17.39 11.08
CA ALA A 141 21.18 17.47 9.64
C ALA A 141 22.18 16.61 8.85
N GLU A 142 22.19 15.30 9.11
CA GLU A 142 23.07 14.39 8.37
C GLU A 142 22.46 14.01 7.02
N ALA A 143 23.25 14.11 5.95
CA ALA A 143 22.80 13.89 4.57
C ALA A 143 22.21 12.48 4.35
N TRP A 144 22.70 11.46 5.07
CA TRP A 144 22.16 10.10 4.96
C TRP A 144 20.70 9.99 5.39
N ARG A 145 20.26 10.84 6.32
CA ARG A 145 18.88 10.80 6.86
C ARG A 145 17.89 11.32 5.84
N ALA A 146 18.25 12.41 5.16
CA ALA A 146 17.47 12.94 4.06
C ALA A 146 17.36 11.91 2.93
N THR A 147 18.44 11.20 2.63
CA THR A 147 18.44 10.06 1.69
C THR A 147 17.54 8.90 2.18
N ALA A 148 17.62 8.52 3.45
CA ALA A 148 16.78 7.47 4.03
C ALA A 148 15.29 7.82 3.95
N VAL A 149 14.91 9.07 4.25
CA VAL A 149 13.53 9.56 4.09
C VAL A 149 13.08 9.51 2.64
N ALA A 150 13.94 9.90 1.69
CA ALA A 150 13.63 9.83 0.26
C ALA A 150 13.45 8.38 -0.24
N ILE A 151 14.31 7.45 0.22
CA ILE A 151 14.21 6.02 -0.12
C ILE A 151 12.91 5.45 0.44
N ALA A 152 12.62 5.67 1.73
CA ALA A 152 11.39 5.17 2.36
C ALA A 152 10.13 5.73 1.66
N GLY A 153 10.08 7.05 1.42
CA GLY A 153 8.98 7.67 0.68
C GLY A 153 8.85 7.14 -0.74
N GLY A 154 9.98 6.84 -1.38
CA GLY A 154 10.04 6.18 -2.67
C GLY A 154 9.44 4.78 -2.69
N LEU A 155 9.82 3.93 -1.75
CA LEU A 155 9.31 2.57 -1.62
C LEU A 155 7.80 2.58 -1.35
N VAL A 156 7.32 3.47 -0.47
CA VAL A 156 5.88 3.65 -0.21
C VAL A 156 5.14 4.08 -1.48
N LEU A 157 5.69 5.05 -2.23
CA LEU A 157 5.10 5.52 -3.49
C LEU A 157 5.05 4.41 -4.55
N ALA A 158 6.13 3.63 -4.69
CA ALA A 158 6.19 2.51 -5.62
C ALA A 158 5.18 1.41 -5.28
N ALA A 159 5.10 1.00 -4.01
CA ALA A 159 4.14 0.00 -3.56
C ALA A 159 2.69 0.47 -3.79
N SER A 160 2.43 1.75 -3.54
CA SER A 160 1.11 2.36 -3.77
C SER A 160 0.76 2.42 -5.26
N PHE A 161 1.72 2.79 -6.11
CA PHE A 161 1.55 2.82 -7.55
C PHE A 161 1.27 1.41 -8.11
N LEU A 162 2.03 0.40 -7.66
CA LEU A 162 1.81 -1.00 -8.02
C LEU A 162 0.38 -1.44 -7.69
N ALA A 163 -0.13 -1.07 -6.52
CA ALA A 163 -1.50 -1.40 -6.12
C ALA A 163 -2.57 -0.66 -6.95
N ILE A 164 -2.36 0.62 -7.28
CA ILE A 164 -3.26 1.37 -8.17
C ILE A 164 -3.29 0.72 -9.56
N CYS A 165 -2.14 0.38 -10.13
CA CYS A 165 -2.05 -0.39 -11.37
C CYS A 165 -2.77 -1.74 -11.25
N GLY A 166 -2.66 -2.41 -10.10
CA GLY A 166 -3.40 -3.62 -9.78
C GLY A 166 -4.91 -3.46 -9.85
N TYR A 167 -5.44 -2.35 -9.35
CA TYR A 167 -6.87 -2.04 -9.48
C TYR A 167 -7.28 -1.76 -10.92
N VAL A 168 -6.49 -0.99 -11.67
CA VAL A 168 -6.78 -0.66 -13.08
C VAL A 168 -6.70 -1.89 -13.97
N ALA A 169 -5.71 -2.75 -13.77
CA ALA A 169 -5.52 -3.99 -14.51
C ALA A 169 -6.39 -5.16 -14.00
N ALA A 170 -7.18 -4.93 -12.95
CA ALA A 170 -7.95 -5.98 -12.27
C ALA A 170 -7.11 -7.21 -11.88
N LEU A 171 -5.89 -6.98 -11.36
CA LEU A 171 -4.94 -8.02 -10.91
C LEU A 171 -4.83 -8.01 -9.37
N PRO A 172 -5.59 -8.86 -8.64
CA PRO A 172 -5.61 -8.89 -7.18
C PRO A 172 -4.25 -9.07 -6.51
N HIS A 173 -3.33 -9.78 -7.16
CA HIS A 173 -1.98 -10.04 -6.67
C HIS A 173 -1.09 -8.80 -6.53
N LEU A 174 -1.46 -7.69 -7.19
CA LEU A 174 -0.72 -6.43 -7.14
C LEU A 174 -1.07 -5.55 -5.95
N TYR A 175 -2.27 -5.73 -5.39
CA TYR A 175 -2.75 -4.98 -4.22
C TYR A 175 -3.03 -5.88 -3.01
N GLY A 176 -2.76 -7.18 -3.09
CA GLY A 176 -2.71 -8.10 -1.95
C GLY A 176 -1.86 -9.33 -2.24
N TRP A 177 -1.47 -10.05 -1.19
CA TRP A 177 -0.52 -11.17 -1.30
C TRP A 177 -1.23 -12.50 -1.04
N GLY A 178 -1.58 -13.23 -2.10
CA GLY A 178 -2.25 -14.52 -2.00
C GLY A 178 -3.55 -14.44 -1.19
N HIS A 179 -3.58 -15.14 -0.05
CA HIS A 179 -4.74 -15.21 0.86
C HIS A 179 -4.80 -14.08 1.90
N TYR A 180 -3.84 -13.17 1.90
CA TYR A 180 -3.85 -12.01 2.80
C TYR A 180 -4.86 -10.95 2.34
N THR A 181 -5.29 -10.13 3.30
CA THR A 181 -6.18 -8.99 3.04
C THR A 181 -5.60 -8.06 1.99
N ARG A 182 -6.47 -7.64 1.06
CA ARG A 182 -6.14 -6.75 -0.04
C ARG A 182 -6.21 -5.29 0.43
N MET A 183 -5.26 -4.47 -0.02
CA MET A 183 -5.23 -3.03 0.25
C MET A 183 -6.34 -2.33 -0.53
N ALA A 184 -7.15 -1.50 0.14
CA ALA A 184 -8.21 -0.72 -0.52
C ALA A 184 -7.65 0.37 -1.46
N LEU A 185 -8.37 0.69 -2.54
CA LEU A 185 -7.91 1.65 -3.56
C LEU A 185 -7.58 3.04 -2.99
N HIS A 186 -8.45 3.59 -2.15
CA HIS A 186 -8.23 4.89 -1.49
C HIS A 186 -7.10 4.83 -0.45
N THR A 187 -6.77 3.64 0.08
CA THR A 187 -5.54 3.45 0.86
C THR A 187 -4.31 3.62 -0.01
N ALA A 188 -4.32 3.04 -1.21
CA ALA A 188 -3.23 3.19 -2.19
C ALA A 188 -3.01 4.66 -2.55
N ILE A 189 -4.10 5.41 -2.78
CA ILE A 189 -4.03 6.85 -3.06
C ILE A 189 -3.45 7.62 -1.87
N GLY A 190 -3.92 7.34 -0.65
CA GLY A 190 -3.39 7.97 0.57
C GLY A 190 -1.90 7.69 0.80
N LEU A 191 -1.47 6.44 0.61
CA LEU A 191 -0.06 6.07 0.74
C LEU A 191 0.80 6.67 -0.39
N ALA A 192 0.29 6.80 -1.61
CA ALA A 192 0.99 7.50 -2.69
C ALA A 192 1.24 8.98 -2.34
N LEU A 193 0.23 9.65 -1.77
CA LEU A 193 0.36 11.02 -1.26
C LEU A 193 1.39 11.09 -0.13
N ILE A 194 1.39 10.13 0.80
CA ILE A 194 2.40 10.03 1.87
C ILE A 194 3.82 9.92 1.28
N GLY A 195 4.03 9.00 0.33
CA GLY A 195 5.32 8.80 -0.32
C GLY A 195 5.82 10.07 -1.02
N GLY A 196 4.93 10.77 -1.73
CA GLY A 196 5.24 12.07 -2.33
C GLY A 196 5.59 13.15 -1.29
N GLY A 197 4.85 13.21 -0.17
CA GLY A 197 5.11 14.12 0.94
C GLY A 197 6.47 13.88 1.60
N LEU A 198 6.85 12.62 1.84
CA LEU A 198 8.15 12.25 2.39
C LEU A 198 9.31 12.64 1.46
N ILE A 199 9.16 12.41 0.15
CA ILE A 199 10.16 12.84 -0.84
C ILE A 199 10.32 14.36 -0.86
N ALA A 200 9.21 15.11 -0.73
CA ALA A 200 9.26 16.57 -0.62
C ALA A 200 10.01 17.01 0.64
N LEU A 201 9.73 16.39 1.79
CA LEU A 201 10.44 16.67 3.06
C LEU A 201 11.94 16.36 2.97
N ALA A 202 12.32 15.27 2.30
CA ALA A 202 13.73 14.94 2.07
C ALA A 202 14.46 16.02 1.25
N GLY A 203 13.77 16.60 0.25
CA GLY A 203 14.30 17.69 -0.57
C GLY A 203 14.63 18.96 0.23
N VAL A 204 13.92 19.23 1.34
CA VAL A 204 14.19 20.38 2.23
C VAL A 204 15.54 20.25 2.94
N ARG A 205 15.96 19.01 3.26
CA ARG A 205 17.19 18.72 4.02
C ARG A 205 18.44 18.49 3.15
N GLY A 206 18.34 18.77 1.85
CA GLY A 206 19.52 18.90 1.00
C GLY A 206 19.97 17.64 0.28
N VAL A 207 19.08 16.66 0.04
CA VAL A 207 19.38 15.62 -0.97
C VAL A 207 19.58 16.31 -2.31
N GLU A 208 20.72 16.09 -2.97
CA GLU A 208 21.00 16.67 -4.29
C GLU A 208 19.87 16.39 -5.28
N ARG A 209 19.42 17.40 -6.03
CA ARG A 209 18.37 17.23 -7.07
C ARG A 209 18.69 16.12 -8.07
N THR A 210 19.96 15.90 -8.39
CA THR A 210 20.43 14.78 -9.23
C THR A 210 20.21 13.44 -8.56
N SER A 211 20.53 13.32 -7.27
CA SER A 211 20.28 12.13 -6.47
C SER A 211 18.78 11.89 -6.27
N VAL A 212 17.96 12.93 -5.99
CA VAL A 212 16.50 12.82 -5.92
C VAL A 212 15.89 12.43 -7.27
N ARG A 213 16.35 13.01 -8.39
CA ARG A 213 15.88 12.65 -9.74
C ARG A 213 16.29 11.23 -10.14
N ALA A 214 17.53 10.84 -9.84
CA ALA A 214 18.04 9.49 -10.10
C ALA A 214 17.33 8.46 -9.22
N LEU A 215 17.14 8.76 -7.93
CA LEU A 215 16.39 7.93 -7.00
C LEU A 215 14.92 7.83 -7.43
N ARG A 216 14.26 8.93 -7.78
CA ARG A 216 12.90 8.93 -8.34
C ARG A 216 12.83 8.10 -9.61
N ARG A 217 13.80 8.21 -10.53
CA ARG A 217 13.88 7.37 -11.73
C ARG A 217 14.07 5.90 -11.39
N ARG A 218 14.92 5.57 -10.43
CA ARG A 218 15.14 4.19 -9.95
C ARG A 218 13.89 3.62 -9.28
N ILE A 219 13.22 4.38 -8.44
CA ILE A 219 11.95 4.00 -7.81
C ILE A 219 10.88 3.78 -8.87
N LEU A 220 10.75 4.70 -9.84
CA LEU A 220 9.82 4.54 -10.96
C LEU A 220 10.17 3.30 -11.80
N ALA A 221 11.45 3.07 -12.07
CA ALA A 221 11.92 1.89 -12.80
C ALA A 221 11.65 0.59 -12.03
N LEU A 222 11.87 0.57 -10.71
CA LEU A 222 11.56 -0.58 -9.85
C LEU A 222 10.06 -0.81 -9.74
N ALA A 223 9.25 0.26 -9.66
CA ALA A 223 7.79 0.16 -9.67
C ALA A 223 7.31 -0.43 -11.00
N VAL A 224 7.81 0.08 -12.14
CA VAL A 224 7.51 -0.44 -13.47
C VAL A 224 7.96 -1.89 -13.62
N ALA A 225 9.18 -2.22 -13.18
CA ALA A 225 9.71 -3.59 -13.17
C ALA A 225 8.88 -4.53 -12.29
N GLY A 226 8.39 -4.05 -11.14
CA GLY A 226 7.49 -4.77 -10.27
C GLY A 226 6.13 -5.03 -10.93
N VAL A 227 5.56 -4.01 -11.59
CA VAL A 227 4.31 -4.15 -12.38
C VAL A 227 4.50 -5.19 -13.48
N THR A 228 5.58 -5.11 -14.27
CA THR A 228 5.84 -6.06 -15.36
C THR A 228 6.13 -7.47 -14.85
N ALA A 229 6.93 -7.63 -13.80
CA ALA A 229 7.21 -8.93 -13.19
C ALA A 229 5.93 -9.59 -12.68
N ALA A 230 5.08 -8.84 -11.99
CA ALA A 230 3.85 -9.40 -11.46
C ALA A 230 2.75 -9.57 -12.54
N ALA A 231 2.76 -8.78 -13.62
CA ALA A 231 1.95 -9.06 -14.81
C ALA A 231 2.41 -10.35 -15.51
N MET A 232 3.73 -10.59 -15.62
CA MET A 232 4.30 -11.82 -16.19
C MET A 232 3.95 -13.04 -15.34
N VAL A 233 4.07 -12.95 -14.02
CA VAL A 233 3.66 -14.01 -13.09
C VAL A 233 2.16 -14.24 -13.17
N GLY A 234 1.35 -13.19 -13.24
CA GLY A 234 -0.11 -13.27 -13.42
C GLY A 234 -0.51 -13.95 -14.73
N SER A 235 0.13 -13.63 -15.86
CA SER A 235 -0.10 -14.32 -17.12
C SER A 235 0.34 -15.78 -17.07
N THR A 236 1.47 -16.07 -16.43
CA THR A 236 1.97 -17.46 -16.32
C THR A 236 1.06 -18.31 -15.44
N LEU A 237 0.65 -17.80 -14.29
CA LEU A 237 -0.29 -18.46 -13.38
C LEU A 237 -1.71 -18.55 -13.95
N GLY A 238 -2.13 -17.62 -14.81
CA GLY A 238 -3.41 -17.69 -15.53
C GLY A 238 -3.42 -18.74 -16.65
N ILE A 239 -2.28 -19.01 -17.28
CA ILE A 239 -2.12 -20.03 -18.33
C ILE A 239 -2.07 -21.45 -17.74
N LEU A 240 -1.57 -21.63 -16.52
CA LEU A 240 -1.46 -22.96 -15.88
C LEU A 240 -2.81 -23.69 -15.68
N PRO A 241 -3.86 -23.09 -15.12
CA PRO A 241 -5.17 -23.75 -14.99
C PRO A 241 -5.82 -23.98 -16.35
N LEU A 242 -5.67 -23.03 -17.29
CA LEU A 242 -6.20 -23.15 -18.65
C LEU A 242 -5.54 -24.31 -19.41
N SER A 243 -4.22 -24.46 -19.28
CA SER A 243 -3.48 -25.57 -19.89
C SER A 243 -3.81 -26.92 -19.24
N ALA A 244 -4.07 -26.95 -17.93
CA ALA A 244 -4.54 -28.14 -17.22
C ALA A 244 -5.98 -28.56 -17.60
N GLU A 245 -6.87 -27.60 -17.87
CA GLU A 245 -8.22 -27.87 -18.35
C GLU A 245 -8.22 -28.35 -19.82
N LEU A 246 -7.43 -27.72 -20.68
CA LEU A 246 -7.23 -28.16 -22.06
C LEU A 246 -6.68 -29.60 -22.12
N GLN A 247 -5.68 -29.93 -21.30
CA GLN A 247 -5.16 -31.29 -21.24
C GLN A 247 -6.20 -32.31 -20.77
N ARG A 248 -7.04 -31.95 -19.78
CA ARG A 248 -8.14 -32.79 -19.32
C ARG A 248 -9.17 -33.03 -20.42
N ALA A 249 -9.65 -31.96 -21.06
CA ALA A 249 -10.62 -32.04 -22.16
C ALA A 249 -10.08 -32.87 -23.35
N THR A 250 -8.79 -32.74 -23.66
CA THR A 250 -8.16 -33.50 -24.74
C THR A 250 -8.04 -34.99 -24.41
N ARG A 251 -7.68 -35.34 -23.15
CA ARG A 251 -7.64 -36.73 -22.69
C ARG A 251 -9.01 -37.40 -22.72
N THR A 252 -10.07 -36.71 -22.30
CA THR A 252 -11.43 -37.26 -22.32
C THR A 252 -11.89 -37.57 -23.75
N ARG A 253 -11.67 -36.65 -24.70
CA ARG A 253 -12.01 -36.88 -26.12
C ARG A 253 -11.20 -38.00 -26.76
N LEU A 254 -9.91 -38.15 -26.41
CA LEU A 254 -9.09 -39.25 -26.91
C LEU A 254 -9.60 -40.61 -26.39
N ALA A 255 -9.97 -40.66 -25.11
CA ALA A 255 -10.54 -41.87 -24.50
C ALA A 255 -11.87 -42.28 -25.14
N GLU A 256 -12.77 -41.32 -25.40
CA GLU A 256 -14.03 -41.54 -26.13
C GLU A 256 -13.80 -42.04 -27.56
N HIS A 257 -12.83 -41.47 -28.28
CA HIS A 257 -12.52 -41.89 -29.65
C HIS A 257 -11.92 -43.30 -29.73
N VAL A 258 -11.07 -43.67 -28.75
CA VAL A 258 -10.52 -45.03 -28.65
C VAL A 258 -11.62 -46.03 -28.29
N ALA A 259 -12.51 -45.70 -27.35
CA ALA A 259 -13.64 -46.54 -26.98
C ALA A 259 -14.61 -46.75 -28.16
N PHE A 260 -14.89 -45.70 -28.93
CA PHE A 260 -15.71 -45.79 -30.15
C PHE A 260 -15.10 -46.72 -31.21
N LYS A 261 -13.79 -46.61 -31.47
CA LYS A 261 -13.09 -47.50 -32.40
C LYS A 261 -13.04 -48.96 -31.91
N ALA A 262 -12.87 -49.18 -30.61
CA ALA A 262 -12.90 -50.53 -30.03
C ALA A 262 -14.28 -51.18 -30.18
N HIS A 263 -15.35 -50.41 -30.04
CA HIS A 263 -16.72 -50.93 -30.19
C HIS A 263 -17.11 -51.19 -31.65
N ALA A 264 -16.51 -50.47 -32.61
CA ALA A 264 -16.74 -50.68 -34.04
C ALA A 264 -15.97 -51.89 -34.63
N LEU A 265 -15.04 -52.48 -33.87
CA LEU A 265 -14.22 -53.63 -34.27
C LEU A 265 -14.62 -54.94 -33.56
N ALA A 266 -15.61 -54.89 -32.67
CA ALA A 266 -16.21 -56.02 -31.98
C ALA A 266 -17.56 -56.36 -32.61
#